data_AF-A0A7I7NY44-F1
#
_entry.id   AF-A0A7I7NY44-F1
#
_cell.length_a   1.000
_cell.length_b   1.000
_cell.length_c   1.000
_cell.angle_alpha   90.00
_cell.angle_beta   90.00
_cell.angle_gamma   90.00
#
_symmetry.space_group_name_H-M   'P 1'
#
loop_
_entity.id
_entity.type
_entity.pdbx_description
1 polymer ?
#
loop_
_entity_poly.entity_id
_entity_poly.type
_entity_poly.pdbx_seq_one_letter_code
_entity_poly.pdbx_strand_id
1 'polypeptide(L)'
;MTELFERRRRANPVRVSVARELGRAIDGAWWPRADRITNELPELIAVLTPLLGDVSSINVNWPPLQRPPDLNWAGWERKRQHVMTIIGDDARVNLLIVPYTTYSALGLMMLRCAANLPVDSRDQTKPAFLTAGSILRAAQQQCGAVFTEPARS
;
A
#
# COMPACT_ATOMS: atom_id res chain seq x y z
N MET A 1 27.38 -5.63 -26.21
CA MET A 1 27.14 -4.18 -25.98
C MET A 1 25.68 -4.05 -25.58
N THR A 2 25.23 -3.65 -24.40
CA THR A 2 25.82 -3.05 -23.19
C THR A 2 24.75 -3.20 -22.09
N GLU A 3 24.76 -4.29 -21.31
CA GLU A 3 23.88 -4.45 -20.15
C GLU A 3 24.63 -4.06 -18.87
N LEU A 4 24.88 -2.76 -18.72
CA LEU A 4 25.55 -2.19 -17.54
C LEU A 4 24.59 -1.53 -16.53
N PHE A 5 23.27 -1.70 -16.66
CA PHE A 5 22.32 -0.91 -15.87
C PHE A 5 21.77 -1.54 -14.59
N GLU A 6 21.83 -2.85 -14.39
CA GLU A 6 21.00 -3.47 -13.33
C GLU A 6 21.77 -3.85 -12.04
N ARG A 7 23.00 -3.35 -11.84
CA ARG A 7 23.80 -3.71 -10.64
C ARG A 7 23.91 -2.64 -9.56
N ARG A 8 23.29 -1.46 -9.73
CA ARG A 8 23.48 -0.32 -8.80
C ARG A 8 22.28 0.09 -7.95
N ARG A 9 21.22 -0.73 -7.85
CA ARG A 9 20.03 -0.39 -7.04
C ARG A 9 19.92 -1.11 -5.69
N ARG A 10 20.94 -1.87 -5.28
CA ARG A 10 21.02 -2.43 -3.91
C ARG A 10 21.50 -1.38 -2.92
N ALA A 11 20.62 -0.48 -2.48
CA ALA A 11 20.87 0.28 -1.25
C ALA A 11 19.59 0.66 -0.50
N ASN A 12 18.40 0.49 -1.09
CA ASN A 12 17.18 0.89 -0.42
C ASN A 12 16.04 -0.10 -0.69
N PRO A 13 15.87 -1.14 0.16
CA PRO A 13 14.75 -2.05 -0.02
C PRO A 13 13.43 -1.27 0.05
N VAL A 14 12.56 -1.57 -0.92
CA VAL A 14 11.17 -1.11 -0.97
C VAL A 14 10.49 -1.45 0.35
N ARG A 15 9.88 -0.45 0.99
CA ARG A 15 9.18 -0.65 2.27
C ARG A 15 7.76 -1.12 2.00
N VAL A 16 7.60 -2.40 1.71
CA VAL A 16 6.31 -3.03 1.47
C VAL A 16 6.05 -4.10 2.52
N SER A 17 4.79 -4.29 2.89
CA SER A 17 4.35 -5.40 3.72
C SER A 17 3.03 -5.91 3.18
N VAL A 18 2.94 -7.22 2.99
CA VAL A 18 1.78 -7.89 2.41
C VAL A 18 1.38 -9.04 3.34
N ALA A 19 0.08 -9.22 3.52
CA ALA A 19 -0.47 -10.34 4.25
C ALA A 19 -0.13 -11.65 3.55
N ARG A 20 -0.03 -12.73 4.34
CA ARG A 20 0.22 -14.08 3.80
C ARG A 20 -0.95 -14.59 2.96
N GLU A 21 -2.16 -14.11 3.23
CA GLU A 21 -3.38 -14.46 2.53
C GLU A 21 -3.88 -13.22 1.80
N LEU A 22 -3.95 -13.32 0.47
CA LEU A 22 -4.43 -12.26 -0.42
C LEU A 22 -5.93 -12.40 -0.69
N GLY A 23 -6.58 -11.32 -1.16
CA GLY A 23 -8.00 -11.28 -1.48
C GLY A 23 -8.85 -10.47 -0.49
N ARG A 24 -8.22 -9.72 0.41
CA ARG A 24 -8.86 -8.78 1.32
C ARG A 24 -9.08 -7.43 0.61
N ALA A 25 -9.92 -6.58 1.22
CA ALA A 25 -10.11 -5.21 0.71
C ALA A 25 -8.78 -4.41 0.69
N ILE A 26 -7.90 -4.69 1.66
CA ILE A 26 -6.51 -4.23 1.70
C ILE A 26 -5.68 -5.44 2.14
N ASP A 27 -4.74 -5.85 1.29
CA ASP A 27 -3.86 -7.00 1.50
C ASP A 27 -2.50 -6.59 2.04
N GLY A 28 -2.14 -5.31 1.92
CA GLY A 28 -0.85 -4.82 2.36
C GLY A 28 -0.76 -3.31 2.30
N ALA A 29 0.41 -2.81 2.69
CA ALA A 29 0.75 -1.41 2.54
C ALA A 29 2.14 -1.25 1.95
N TRP A 30 2.31 -0.15 1.25
CA TRP A 30 3.57 0.26 0.65
C TRP A 30 3.89 1.69 1.07
N TRP A 31 5.08 1.88 1.62
CA TRP A 31 5.57 3.18 2.07
C TRP A 31 6.74 3.65 1.19
N PRO A 32 6.45 4.31 0.05
CA PRO A 32 7.48 4.88 -0.80
C PRO A 32 8.36 5.86 -0.02
N ARG A 33 9.64 5.92 -0.40
CA ARG A 33 10.61 6.84 0.21
C ARG A 33 10.65 8.20 -0.49
N ALA A 34 10.12 8.27 -1.70
CA ALA A 34 10.05 9.49 -2.48
C ALA A 34 8.62 9.79 -2.96
N ASP A 35 8.37 11.05 -3.34
CA ASP A 35 7.13 11.49 -3.98
C ASP A 35 6.92 10.80 -5.35
N ARG A 36 8.02 10.48 -6.04
CA ARG A 36 7.99 9.73 -7.32
C ARG A 36 7.89 8.22 -7.10
N ILE A 37 6.67 7.76 -6.91
CA ILE A 37 6.28 6.35 -6.78
C ILE A 37 6.74 5.51 -8.00
N THR A 38 6.76 6.09 -9.20
CA THR A 38 7.16 5.41 -10.44
C THR A 38 8.60 4.91 -10.45
N ASN A 39 9.51 5.53 -9.68
CA ASN A 39 10.89 5.09 -9.59
C ASN A 39 11.03 3.78 -8.81
N GLU A 40 10.20 3.59 -7.78
CA GLU A 40 10.23 2.42 -6.89
C GLU A 40 9.27 1.31 -7.38
N LEU A 41 8.39 1.59 -8.34
CA LEU A 41 7.42 0.65 -8.88
C LEU A 41 8.04 -0.64 -9.46
N PRO A 42 9.13 -0.62 -10.27
CA PRO A 42 9.73 -1.85 -10.78
C PRO A 42 10.28 -2.75 -9.68
N GLU A 43 10.87 -2.17 -8.63
CA GLU A 43 11.36 -2.94 -7.49
C GLU A 43 10.20 -3.52 -6.67
N LEU A 44 9.09 -2.77 -6.53
CA LEU A 44 7.89 -3.28 -5.88
C LEU A 44 7.32 -4.49 -6.64
N ILE A 45 7.20 -4.38 -7.97
CA ILE A 45 6.72 -5.48 -8.81
C ILE A 45 7.61 -6.71 -8.62
N ALA A 46 8.94 -6.55 -8.68
CA ALA A 46 9.88 -7.65 -8.49
C ALA A 46 9.75 -8.36 -7.13
N VAL A 47 9.38 -7.64 -6.06
CA VAL A 47 9.10 -8.22 -4.74
C VAL A 47 7.77 -8.97 -4.70
N LEU A 48 6.79 -8.56 -5.51
CA LEU A 48 5.44 -9.13 -5.53
C LEU A 48 5.27 -10.25 -6.56
N THR A 49 6.08 -10.29 -7.62
CA THR A 49 6.03 -11.35 -8.65
C THR A 49 6.02 -12.77 -8.05
N PRO A 50 6.82 -13.11 -7.02
CA PRO A 50 6.75 -14.44 -6.40
C PRO A 50 5.43 -14.75 -5.68
N LEU A 51 4.64 -13.74 -5.33
CA LEU A 51 3.37 -13.85 -4.63
C LEU A 51 2.16 -13.80 -5.59
N LEU A 52 2.29 -13.06 -6.69
CA LEU A 52 1.19 -12.78 -7.63
C LEU A 52 1.30 -13.53 -8.96
N GLY A 53 2.47 -14.08 -9.28
CA GLY A 53 2.80 -14.54 -10.63
C GLY A 53 3.26 -13.38 -11.52
N ASP A 54 3.21 -13.59 -12.83
CA ASP A 54 3.50 -12.55 -13.81
C ASP A 54 2.45 -11.43 -13.67
N VAL A 55 2.91 -10.17 -13.55
CA VAL A 55 2.01 -9.04 -13.29
C VAL A 55 1.40 -8.58 -14.61
N SER A 56 0.14 -8.93 -14.82
CA SER A 56 -0.60 -8.60 -16.03
C SER A 56 -1.17 -7.18 -16.02
N SER A 57 -1.48 -6.60 -14.85
CA SER A 57 -2.09 -5.27 -14.75
C SER A 57 -1.85 -4.57 -13.42
N ILE A 58 -1.78 -3.23 -13.46
CA ILE A 58 -1.66 -2.36 -12.28
C ILE A 58 -2.74 -1.29 -12.37
N ASN A 59 -3.59 -1.22 -11.35
CA ASN A 59 -4.65 -0.24 -11.21
C ASN A 59 -4.38 0.65 -9.99
N VAL A 60 -4.69 1.93 -10.11
CA VAL A 60 -4.58 2.91 -9.03
C VAL A 60 -5.92 3.61 -8.87
N ASN A 61 -6.42 3.71 -7.63
CA ASN A 61 -7.73 4.32 -7.38
C ASN A 61 -7.71 5.87 -7.45
N TRP A 62 -6.54 6.47 -7.66
CA TRP A 62 -6.33 7.90 -7.62
C TRP A 62 -5.80 8.41 -8.96
N PRO A 63 -6.18 9.62 -9.40
CA PRO A 63 -5.64 10.20 -10.62
C PRO A 63 -4.16 10.57 -10.44
N PRO A 64 -3.34 10.54 -11.50
CA PRO A 64 -1.88 10.68 -11.43
C PRO A 64 -1.38 12.01 -10.81
N LEU A 65 -2.22 13.03 -10.74
CA LEU A 65 -1.91 14.35 -10.17
C LEU A 65 -2.39 14.53 -8.72
N GLN A 66 -3.11 13.57 -8.17
CA GLN A 66 -3.56 13.63 -6.79
C GLN A 66 -2.42 13.15 -5.89
N ARG A 67 -2.01 13.99 -4.94
CA ARG A 67 -1.07 13.60 -3.88
C ARG A 67 -1.79 12.80 -2.81
N PRO A 68 -1.14 11.77 -2.24
CA PRO A 68 -1.74 11.01 -1.14
C PRO A 68 -2.08 11.95 0.02
N PRO A 69 -3.21 11.70 0.72
CA PRO A 69 -3.62 12.55 1.82
C PRO A 69 -2.56 12.55 2.92
N ASP A 70 -2.24 13.71 3.48
CA ASP A 70 -1.37 13.78 4.66
C ASP A 70 -2.03 13.06 5.84
N LEU A 71 -1.57 11.84 6.10
CA LEU A 71 -2.07 11.00 7.20
C LEU A 71 -1.68 11.54 8.58
N ASN A 72 -0.77 12.51 8.63
CA ASN A 72 -0.30 13.13 9.87
C ASN A 72 -1.28 14.18 10.44
N TRP A 73 -2.25 14.67 9.65
CA TRP A 73 -3.17 15.73 10.05
C TRP A 73 -4.63 15.28 9.98
N ALA A 74 -5.50 15.87 10.81
CA ALA A 74 -6.93 15.58 10.82
C ALA A 74 -7.59 15.87 9.45
N GLY A 75 -8.55 15.04 9.03
CA GLY A 75 -9.27 15.22 7.76
C GLY A 75 -8.83 14.30 6.61
N TRP A 76 -7.94 13.32 6.88
CA TRP A 76 -7.73 12.18 5.98
C TRP A 76 -9.00 11.30 5.87
N GLU A 77 -9.87 11.30 6.88
CA GLU A 77 -11.09 10.46 6.94
C GLU A 77 -12.04 10.71 5.77
N ARG A 78 -12.12 11.96 5.30
CA ARG A 78 -12.97 12.37 4.16
C ARG A 78 -12.24 12.32 2.82
N LYS A 79 -10.95 12.01 2.81
CA LYS A 79 -10.14 11.90 1.59
C LYS A 79 -10.06 10.44 1.15
N ARG A 80 -10.01 10.21 -0.16
CA ARG A 80 -9.75 8.88 -0.70
C ARG A 80 -8.35 8.45 -0.32
N GLN A 81 -8.26 7.28 0.29
CA GLN A 81 -6.99 6.62 0.56
C GLN A 81 -6.46 6.07 -0.75
N HIS A 82 -5.18 6.27 -1.01
CA HIS A 82 -4.56 5.81 -2.24
C HIS A 82 -4.32 4.30 -2.16
N VAL A 83 -5.06 3.53 -2.94
CA VAL A 83 -4.94 2.07 -3.01
C VAL A 83 -4.55 1.62 -4.41
N MET A 84 -3.43 0.91 -4.50
CA MET A 84 -2.88 0.34 -5.72
C MET A 84 -3.24 -1.13 -5.75
N THR A 85 -3.97 -1.53 -6.79
CA THR A 85 -4.31 -2.92 -7.02
C THR A 85 -3.36 -3.47 -8.08
N ILE A 86 -2.58 -4.48 -7.72
CA ILE A 86 -1.69 -5.19 -8.65
C ILE A 86 -2.30 -6.55 -8.89
N ILE A 87 -2.51 -6.88 -10.17
CA ILE A 87 -3.12 -8.12 -10.62
C ILE A 87 -2.03 -8.90 -11.34
N GLY A 88 -1.71 -10.07 -10.81
CA GLY A 88 -0.93 -11.08 -11.51
C GLY A 88 -1.79 -12.27 -11.90
N ASP A 89 -1.17 -13.23 -12.57
CA ASP A 89 -1.83 -14.42 -13.09
C ASP A 89 -2.35 -15.34 -11.97
N ASP A 90 -1.62 -15.45 -10.86
CA ASP A 90 -1.97 -16.32 -9.73
C ASP A 90 -2.86 -15.61 -8.70
N ALA A 91 -2.62 -14.33 -8.46
CA ALA A 91 -3.32 -13.57 -7.43
C ALA A 91 -3.35 -12.06 -7.69
N ARG A 92 -4.18 -11.36 -6.90
CA ARG A 92 -4.23 -9.89 -6.85
C ARG A 92 -3.95 -9.40 -5.44
N VAL A 93 -3.34 -8.23 -5.33
CA VAL A 93 -3.05 -7.56 -4.06
C VAL A 93 -3.54 -6.12 -4.10
N ASN A 94 -4.22 -5.70 -3.04
CA ASN A 94 -4.59 -4.32 -2.78
C ASN A 94 -3.62 -3.70 -1.78
N LEU A 95 -2.77 -2.78 -2.25
CA LEU A 95 -1.75 -2.11 -1.45
C LEU A 95 -2.17 -0.68 -1.12
N LEU A 96 -2.25 -0.38 0.18
CA LEU A 96 -2.42 0.98 0.67
C LEU A 96 -1.09 1.77 0.53
N ILE A 97 -1.13 2.91 -0.16
CA ILE A 97 0.02 3.81 -0.28
C ILE A 97 0.09 4.70 0.96
N VAL A 98 1.21 4.61 1.67
CA VAL A 98 1.53 5.49 2.79
C VAL A 98 2.35 6.67 2.24
N PRO A 99 1.93 7.93 2.41
CA PRO A 99 2.72 9.09 1.99
C PRO A 99 4.13 9.05 2.59
N TYR A 100 5.14 9.45 1.81
CA TYR A 100 6.51 9.55 2.32
C TYR A 100 6.63 10.57 3.47
N THR A 101 5.72 11.55 3.54
CA THR A 101 5.63 12.56 4.63
C THR A 101 5.15 11.95 5.95
N THR A 102 4.58 10.74 5.94
CA THR A 102 4.11 10.07 7.16
C THR A 102 5.28 9.82 8.12
N TYR A 103 5.12 10.21 9.38
CA TYR A 103 6.18 10.00 10.37
C TYR A 103 6.40 8.51 10.63
N SER A 104 7.63 8.14 10.97
CA SER A 104 8.09 6.75 10.95
C SER A 104 7.27 5.77 11.80
N ALA A 105 6.76 6.20 12.96
CA ALA A 105 5.96 5.32 13.81
C ALA A 105 4.60 4.97 13.16
N LEU A 106 3.92 5.93 12.54
CA LEU A 106 2.67 5.69 11.82
C LEU A 106 2.92 4.87 10.54
N GLY A 107 3.98 5.18 9.79
CA GLY A 107 4.35 4.40 8.59
C GLY A 107 4.67 2.94 8.92
N LEU A 108 5.35 2.68 10.04
CA LEU A 108 5.61 1.30 10.49
C LEU A 108 4.34 0.59 10.93
N MET A 109 3.45 1.27 11.65
CA MET A 109 2.17 0.68 12.07
C MET A 109 1.26 0.40 10.87
N MET A 110 1.23 1.29 9.87
CA MET A 110 0.54 1.06 8.59
C MET A 110 0.98 -0.24 7.92
N LEU A 111 2.30 -0.42 7.75
CA LEU A 111 2.88 -1.62 7.15
C LEU A 111 2.48 -2.88 7.92
N ARG A 112 2.52 -2.83 9.25
CA ARG A 112 2.17 -3.98 10.10
C ARG A 112 0.67 -4.28 10.08
N CYS A 113 -0.17 -3.28 10.31
CA CYS A 113 -1.62 -3.43 10.37
C CYS A 113 -2.19 -3.90 9.02
N ALA A 114 -1.73 -3.34 7.90
CA ALA A 114 -2.22 -3.71 6.58
C ALA A 114 -1.84 -5.15 6.19
N ALA A 115 -0.65 -5.61 6.61
CA ALA A 115 -0.19 -6.98 6.38
C ALA A 115 -0.65 -7.99 7.45
N ASN A 116 -1.52 -7.57 8.38
CA ASN A 116 -1.97 -8.38 9.52
C ASN A 116 -0.82 -8.99 10.35
N LEU A 117 0.28 -8.23 10.48
CA LEU A 117 1.44 -8.65 11.25
C LEU A 117 1.21 -8.41 12.76
N PRO A 118 1.73 -9.27 13.64
CA PRO A 118 1.62 -9.08 15.07
C PRO A 118 2.32 -7.78 15.50
N VAL A 119 1.63 -7.02 16.35
CA VAL A 119 2.12 -5.78 16.97
C VAL A 119 2.16 -6.00 18.48
N ASP A 120 3.26 -5.59 19.12
CA ASP A 120 3.43 -5.71 20.57
C ASP A 120 2.32 -4.95 21.32
N SER A 121 1.78 -5.52 22.40
CA SER A 121 0.70 -4.91 23.18
C SER A 121 1.05 -3.50 23.69
N ARG A 122 2.34 -3.19 23.89
CA ARG A 122 2.81 -1.85 24.28
C ARG A 122 2.73 -0.84 23.14
N ASP A 123 2.79 -1.30 21.90
CA ASP A 123 2.63 -0.46 20.71
C ASP A 123 1.16 -0.28 20.33
N GLN A 124 0.28 -1.23 20.70
CA GLN A 124 -1.15 -1.16 20.41
C GLN A 124 -1.88 0.00 21.10
N THR A 125 -1.37 0.46 22.25
CA THR A 125 -1.93 1.63 22.95
C THR A 125 -1.42 2.96 22.41
N LYS A 126 -0.39 2.94 21.54
CA LYS A 126 0.19 4.16 21.00
C LYS A 126 -0.75 4.80 19.97
N PRO A 127 -0.78 6.14 19.90
CA PRO A 127 -1.63 6.85 18.94
C PRO A 127 -1.35 6.42 17.49
N ALA A 128 -0.09 6.11 17.15
CA ALA A 128 0.27 5.63 15.81
C ALA A 128 -0.47 4.35 15.41
N PHE A 129 -0.66 3.40 16.32
CA PHE A 129 -1.39 2.16 16.05
C PHE A 129 -2.89 2.41 15.90
N LEU A 130 -3.47 3.20 16.82
CA LEU A 130 -4.88 3.56 16.77
C LEU A 130 -5.23 4.32 15.48
N THR A 131 -4.39 5.29 15.10
CA THR A 131 -4.53 6.04 13.84
C THR A 131 -4.36 5.14 12.63
N ALA A 132 -3.37 4.24 12.61
CA ALA A 132 -3.19 3.28 11.53
C ALA A 132 -4.42 2.38 11.36
N GLY A 133 -4.99 1.88 12.45
CA GLY A 133 -6.20 1.07 12.44
C GLY A 133 -7.41 1.82 11.89
N SER A 134 -7.60 3.08 12.29
CA SER A 134 -8.70 3.92 11.78
C SER A 134 -8.57 4.22 10.28
N ILE A 135 -7.36 4.53 9.81
CA ILE A 135 -7.11 4.78 8.39
C ILE A 135 -7.30 3.50 7.57
N LEU A 136 -6.80 2.36 8.05
CA LEU A 136 -6.95 1.08 7.36
C LEU A 136 -8.44 0.72 7.23
N ARG A 137 -9.24 0.93 8.28
CA ARG A 137 -10.69 0.72 8.24
C ARG A 137 -11.37 1.64 7.22
N ALA A 138 -10.99 2.91 7.16
CA ALA A 138 -11.52 3.84 6.15
C ALA A 138 -11.14 3.40 4.73
N ALA A 139 -9.90 2.97 4.50
CA ALA A 139 -9.45 2.45 3.21
C ALA A 139 -10.23 1.19 2.81
N GLN A 140 -10.44 0.25 3.75
CA GLN A 140 -11.23 -0.95 3.53
C GLN A 140 -12.69 -0.63 3.18
N GLN A 141 -13.32 0.33 3.85
CA GLN A 141 -14.67 0.79 3.54
C GLN A 141 -14.76 1.42 2.14
N GLN A 142 -13.77 2.22 1.76
CA GLN A 142 -13.69 2.81 0.43
C GLN A 142 -13.49 1.76 -0.67
N CYS A 143 -12.63 0.76 -0.46
CA CYS A 143 -12.45 -0.34 -1.40
C CYS A 143 -13.66 -1.29 -1.46
N GLY A 144 -14.30 -1.58 -0.33
CA GLY A 144 -15.51 -2.42 -0.28
C GLY A 144 -16.72 -1.77 -0.95
N ALA A 145 -16.85 -0.44 -0.86
CA ALA A 145 -17.89 0.31 -1.55
C ALA A 145 -17.75 0.23 -3.09
N VAL A 146 -16.52 0.16 -3.62
CA VAL A 146 -16.26 0.01 -5.06
C VAL A 146 -16.66 -1.39 -5.59
N PHE A 147 -16.70 -2.41 -4.73
CA PHE A 147 -17.19 -3.74 -5.07
C PHE A 147 -18.71 -3.91 -4.93
N THR A 148 -19.42 -2.89 -4.40
CA THR A 148 -20.87 -2.92 -4.20
C THR A 148 -21.56 -1.85 -5.05
N GLU A 149 -21.26 -1.79 -6.34
CA GLU A 149 -22.19 -1.22 -7.32
C GLU A 149 -22.94 -2.39 -7.97
N PRO A 150 -24.21 -2.68 -7.57
CA PRO A 150 -25.06 -3.53 -8.39
C PRO A 150 -25.24 -2.82 -9.73
N ALA A 151 -24.98 -3.55 -10.81
CA ALA A 151 -25.31 -3.15 -12.16
C ALA A 151 -26.74 -2.57 -12.17
N ARG A 152 -26.84 -1.26 -12.38
CA ARG A 152 -28.13 -0.61 -12.64
C ARG A 152 -28.57 -1.06 -14.03
N SER A 153 -29.49 -2.02 -14.05
CA SER A 153 -30.42 -2.26 -15.16
C SER A 153 -31.65 -1.39 -15.00
#